data_AF-A0A377XB85-F1
#
_entry.id   AF-A0A377XB85-F1
#
_cell.length_a   1.000
_cell.length_b   1.000
_cell.length_c   1.000
_cell.angle_alpha   90.00
_cell.angle_beta   90.00
_cell.angle_gamma   90.00
#
_symmetry.space_group_name_H-M   'P 1'
#
loop_
_entity.id
_entity.type
_entity.pdbx_description
1 polymer ?
#
loop_
_entity_poly.entity_id
_entity_poly.type
_entity_poly.pdbx_seq_one_letter_code
_entity_poly.pdbx_strand_id
1 'polypeptide(L)'
;MFIEAMADAAVLGGMPRAQAYKFAAQAVMGSAKMVLESGEHPGALKDMVCSPGGTTIEAVRVLEEKGFRSAVIEAITQCMEKSEKLSRS
;
A
#
# COMPACT_ATOMS: atom_id res chain seq x y z
N MET A 1 4.86 2.22 -9.61
CA MET A 1 5.61 1.84 -8.39
C MET A 1 4.85 0.96 -7.39
N PHE A 2 3.80 1.37 -6.66
CA PHE A 2 3.26 0.50 -5.58
C PHE A 2 2.57 -0.77 -6.11
N ILE A 3 1.58 -0.62 -7.01
CA ILE A 3 0.90 -1.76 -7.68
C ILE A 3 1.90 -2.62 -8.46
N GLU A 4 2.91 -1.98 -9.05
CA GLU A 4 3.97 -2.64 -9.81
C GLU A 4 4.87 -3.50 -8.91
N ALA A 5 5.32 -2.98 -7.77
CA ALA A 5 6.10 -3.74 -6.80
C ALA A 5 5.31 -4.94 -6.25
N MET A 6 4.01 -4.79 -6.01
CA MET A 6 3.13 -5.90 -5.65
C MET A 6 3.05 -6.94 -6.77
N ALA A 7 2.91 -6.50 -8.02
CA ALA A 7 2.88 -7.38 -9.18
C ALA A 7 4.22 -8.11 -9.37
N ASP A 8 5.37 -7.43 -9.17
CA ASP A 8 6.70 -8.03 -9.20
C ASP A 8 6.86 -9.14 -8.15
N ALA A 9 6.39 -8.91 -6.92
CA ALA A 9 6.39 -9.94 -5.89
C ALA A 9 5.51 -11.15 -6.27
N ALA A 10 4.36 -10.92 -6.89
CA ALA A 10 3.50 -12.00 -7.37
C ALA A 10 4.15 -12.79 -8.52
N VAL A 11 4.87 -12.12 -9.44
CA VAL A 11 5.64 -12.79 -10.49
C VAL A 11 6.81 -13.57 -9.92
N LEU A 12 7.50 -13.04 -8.91
CA LEU A 12 8.53 -13.78 -8.17
C LEU A 12 7.96 -15.07 -7.56
N GLY A 13 6.70 -15.03 -7.10
CA GLY A 13 5.93 -16.19 -6.64
C GLY A 13 5.39 -17.11 -7.76
N GLY A 14 5.69 -16.84 -9.03
CA GLY A 14 5.33 -17.67 -10.18
C GLY A 14 4.07 -17.24 -10.94
N MET A 15 3.45 -16.10 -10.60
CA MET A 15 2.25 -15.61 -11.31
C MET A 15 2.61 -15.01 -12.68
N PRO A 16 1.80 -15.23 -13.74
CA PRO A 16 1.97 -14.51 -14.99
C PRO A 16 1.81 -12.99 -14.82
N ARG A 17 2.73 -12.21 -15.41
CA ARG A 17 2.80 -10.73 -15.28
C ARG A 17 1.45 -10.02 -15.49
N ALA A 18 0.75 -10.36 -16.56
CA ALA A 18 -0.53 -9.73 -16.89
C ALA A 18 -1.60 -9.99 -15.82
N GLN A 19 -1.58 -11.17 -15.19
CA GLN A 19 -2.48 -11.51 -14.10
C GLN A 19 -2.06 -10.83 -12.80
N ALA A 20 -0.75 -10.78 -12.52
CA ALA A 20 -0.18 -10.10 -11.36
C ALA A 20 -0.59 -8.63 -11.29
N TYR A 21 -0.51 -7.89 -12.41
CA TYR A 21 -0.97 -6.50 -12.44
C TYR A 21 -2.46 -6.36 -12.16
N LYS A 22 -3.31 -7.23 -12.73
CA LYS A 22 -4.76 -7.19 -12.49
C LYS A 22 -5.06 -7.43 -11.01
N PHE A 23 -4.42 -8.42 -10.40
CA PHE A 23 -4.65 -8.79 -9.00
C PHE A 23 -4.14 -7.69 -8.05
N ALA A 24 -2.94 -7.17 -8.28
CA ALA A 24 -2.39 -6.08 -7.49
C ALA A 24 -3.26 -4.81 -7.58
N ALA A 25 -3.70 -4.43 -8.79
CA ALA A 25 -4.56 -3.27 -8.98
C ALA A 25 -5.92 -3.45 -8.28
N GLN A 26 -6.54 -4.63 -8.40
CA GLN A 26 -7.80 -4.93 -7.72
C GLN A 26 -7.67 -4.94 -6.20
N ALA A 27 -6.58 -5.49 -5.65
CA ALA A 27 -6.32 -5.48 -4.22
C ALA A 27 -6.20 -4.04 -3.67
N VAL A 28 -5.48 -3.17 -4.38
CA VAL A 28 -5.34 -1.76 -4.00
C VAL A 28 -6.68 -1.01 -4.13
N MET A 29 -7.41 -1.22 -5.23
CA MET A 29 -8.72 -0.62 -5.44
C MET A 29 -9.72 -1.04 -4.35
N GLY A 30 -9.78 -2.33 -4.02
CA GLY A 30 -10.65 -2.85 -2.97
C GLY A 30 -10.29 -2.28 -1.59
N SER A 31 -8.99 -2.17 -1.29
CA SER A 31 -8.51 -1.58 -0.03
C SER A 31 -8.92 -0.11 0.09
N ALA A 32 -8.74 0.68 -0.97
CA ALA A 32 -9.16 2.07 -1.00
C ALA A 32 -10.69 2.22 -0.85
N LYS A 33 -11.45 1.37 -1.55
CA LYS A 33 -12.92 1.33 -1.44
C LYS A 33 -13.37 1.03 -0.01
N MET A 34 -12.78 0.04 0.66
CA MET A 34 -13.11 -0.28 2.05
C MET A 34 -12.89 0.91 2.98
N VAL A 35 -11.78 1.63 2.84
CA VAL A 35 -11.51 2.83 3.68
C VAL A 35 -12.58 3.90 3.47
N LEU A 36 -12.95 4.18 2.22
CA LEU A 36 -13.91 5.24 1.89
C LEU A 36 -15.34 4.89 2.28
N GLU A 37 -15.75 3.62 2.14
CA GLU A 37 -17.13 3.19 2.34
C GLU A 37 -17.43 2.75 3.78
N SER A 38 -16.46 2.20 4.50
CA SER A 38 -16.71 1.70 5.86
C SER A 38 -16.80 2.81 6.91
N GLY A 39 -16.08 3.92 6.70
CA GLY A 39 -15.90 4.96 7.73
C GLY A 39 -15.04 4.50 8.92
N GLU A 40 -14.52 3.28 8.90
CA GLU A 40 -13.71 2.71 9.96
C GLU A 40 -12.28 3.24 9.93
N HIS A 41 -11.62 3.25 11.10
CA HIS A 41 -10.23 3.61 11.17
C HIS A 41 -9.36 2.62 10.35
N PRO A 42 -8.43 3.07 9.49
CA PRO A 42 -7.62 2.17 8.66
C PRO A 42 -6.82 1.13 9.46
N GLY A 43 -6.43 1.46 10.68
CA GLY A 43 -5.80 0.51 11.60
C GLY A 43 -6.70 -0.67 11.95
N ALA A 44 -7.99 -0.43 12.19
CA ALA A 44 -8.97 -1.48 12.47
C ALA A 44 -9.24 -2.34 11.23
N LEU A 45 -9.36 -1.72 10.05
CA LEU A 45 -9.47 -2.45 8.77
C LEU A 45 -8.26 -3.37 8.54
N LYS A 46 -7.05 -2.87 8.82
CA LYS A 46 -5.81 -3.66 8.75
C LYS A 46 -5.83 -4.82 9.76
N ASP A 47 -6.29 -4.61 10.98
CA ASP A 47 -6.39 -5.67 12.00
C ASP A 47 -7.41 -6.75 11.59
N MET A 48 -8.53 -6.39 10.95
CA MET A 48 -9.54 -7.35 10.47
C MET A 48 -9.01 -8.33 9.42
N VAL A 49 -7.98 -7.96 8.65
CA VAL A 49 -7.35 -8.82 7.63
C VAL A 49 -6.05 -9.48 8.09
N CYS A 50 -5.63 -9.23 9.33
CA CYS A 50 -4.41 -9.77 9.93
C CYS A 50 -4.75 -10.85 10.96
N SER A 51 -4.84 -12.10 10.51
CA SER A 51 -5.02 -13.23 11.44
C SER A 51 -3.75 -13.52 12.26
N PRO A 52 -3.88 -14.03 13.51
CA PRO A 52 -2.73 -14.43 14.33
C PRO A 52 -1.81 -15.43 13.61
N GLY A 53 -0.53 -15.09 13.43
CA GLY A 53 0.46 -15.91 12.72
C GLY A 53 0.22 -16.07 11.21
N GLY A 54 -0.67 -15.25 10.63
CA GLY A 54 -1.02 -15.32 9.21
C GLY A 54 0.00 -14.66 8.27
N THR A 55 -0.17 -14.88 6.97
CA THR A 55 0.70 -14.31 5.93
C THR A 55 0.65 -12.78 5.88
N THR A 56 -0.53 -12.19 6.09
CA THR A 56 -0.71 -10.73 6.06
C THR A 56 0.06 -10.02 7.16
N ILE A 57 0.05 -10.55 8.39
CA ILE A 57 0.73 -9.90 9.52
C ILE A 57 2.25 -9.99 9.39
N GLU A 58 2.77 -11.09 8.82
CA GLU A 58 4.20 -11.20 8.47
C GLU A 58 4.61 -10.18 7.39
N ALA A 59 3.77 -9.95 6.37
CA ALA A 59 4.02 -8.91 5.38
C ALA A 59 4.02 -7.50 6.02
N VAL A 60 3.06 -7.23 6.91
CA VAL A 60 3.02 -5.96 7.67
C VAL A 60 4.28 -5.78 8.52
N ARG A 61 4.75 -6.82 9.22
CA ARG A 61 6.00 -6.77 10.00
C ARG A 61 7.18 -6.31 9.14
N VAL A 62 7.33 -6.87 7.93
CA VAL A 62 8.41 -6.50 7.00
C VAL A 62 8.25 -5.05 6.51
N LEU A 63 7.03 -4.60 6.19
CA LEU A 63 6.78 -3.21 5.79
C LEU A 63 7.17 -2.21 6.89
N GLU A 64 6.85 -2.52 8.16
CA GLU A 64 7.25 -1.70 9.30
C GLU A 64 8.77 -1.72 9.50
N GLU A 65 9.41 -2.88 9.41
CA GLU A 65 10.88 -3.04 9.49
C GLU A 65 11.62 -2.20 8.43
N LYS A 66 11.05 -2.08 7.22
CA LYS A 66 11.61 -1.27 6.14
C LYS A 66 11.20 0.21 6.20
N GLY A 67 10.52 0.65 7.25
CA GLY A 67 10.18 2.05 7.47
C GLY A 67 9.13 2.59 6.48
N PHE A 68 8.22 1.74 6.00
CA PHE A 68 7.25 2.10 4.96
C PHE A 68 6.46 3.37 5.28
N ARG A 69 5.97 3.52 6.52
CA ARG A 69 5.20 4.70 6.95
C ARG A 69 6.03 5.99 6.83
N SER A 70 7.27 5.95 7.30
CA SER A 70 8.18 7.10 7.23
C SER A 70 8.40 7.51 5.78
N ALA A 71 8.74 6.56 4.92
CA ALA A 71 9.00 6.81 3.50
C ALA A 71 7.79 7.46 2.80
N VAL A 72 6.57 7.00 3.08
CA VAL A 72 5.34 7.58 2.51
C VAL A 72 5.10 8.99 3.04
N ILE A 73 5.22 9.20 4.36
CA ILE A 73 5.01 10.52 4.98
C ILE A 73 6.01 11.55 4.44
N GLU A 74 7.28 11.18 4.37
CA GLU A 74 8.35 12.07 3.87
C GLU A 74 8.14 12.42 2.39
N ALA A 75 7.77 11.44 1.56
CA ALA A 75 7.50 11.66 0.14
C ALA A 75 6.33 12.64 -0.08
N ILE A 76 5.24 12.48 0.66
CA ILE A 76 4.07 13.37 0.55
C ILE A 76 4.37 14.76 1.11
N THR A 77 5.11 14.84 2.22
CA THR A 77 5.55 16.13 2.79
C THR A 77 6.39 16.93 1.79
N GLN A 78 7.39 16.29 1.18
CA GLN A 78 8.22 16.92 0.17
C GLN A 78 7.42 17.33 -1.09
N CYS A 79 6.42 16.54 -1.48
CA CYS A 79 5.51 16.88 -2.56
C CYS A 79 4.72 18.17 -2.25
N MET A 80 4.17 18.28 -1.04
CA MET A 80 3.43 19.47 -0.60
C MET A 80 4.33 20.71 -0.58
N GLU A 81 5.53 20.63 0.01
CA GLU A 81 6.49 21.73 0.03
C GLU A 81 6.86 22.21 -1.37
N LYS A 82 7.04 21.29 -2.32
CA LYS A 82 7.32 21.65 -3.72
C LYS A 82 6.11 22.30 -4.38
N SER A 83 4.91 21.78 -4.15
CA SER A 83 3.67 22.33 -4.70
C SER A 83 3.44 23.77 -4.24
N GLU A 84 3.68 24.09 -2.97
CA GLU A 84 3.56 25.46 -2.45
C GLU A 84 4.58 26.42 -3.08
N LYS A 85 5.81 25.96 -3.32
CA LYS A 85 6.84 26.76 -4.00
C LYS A 85 6.43 27.07 -5.44
N LEU A 86 5.82 26.10 -6.13
CA LEU A 86 5.35 26.27 -7.51
C LEU A 86 4.14 27.21 -7.61
N SER A 87 3.23 27.21 -6.63
CA SER A 87 2.03 28.07 -6.67
C SER A 87 2.32 29.55 -6.35
N ARG A 88 3.49 29.84 -5.76
CA ARG A 88 3.96 31.20 -5.45
C ARG A 88 4.92 31.77 -6.52
N SER A 89 5.18 31.02 -7.58
CA SER A 89 6.00 31.43 -8.73
C SER A 89 5.10 31.91 -9.88
#